data_AF-A0A8X7BW46-F1
#
_entry.id   AF-A0A8X7BW46-F1
#
_cell.length_a   1.000
_cell.length_b   1.000
_cell.length_c   1.000
_cell.angle_alpha   90.00
_cell.angle_beta   90.00
_cell.angle_gamma   90.00
#
_symmetry.space_group_name_H-M   'P 1'
#
loop_
_entity.id
_entity.type
_entity.pdbx_description
1 polymer ?
#
loop_
_entity_poly.entity_id
_entity_poly.type
_entity_poly.pdbx_seq_one_letter_code
_entity_poly.pdbx_strand_id
1 'polypeptide(L)'
;MAAPMRIWYNSAEFFVKSALKLDIGKFTPTVVSSPSVISYNKRRISTKNFDSYQYCLEAVRKYDYENYLCTLLLPEPVKSAAFVIRAFNVEIAQVRDSVSASNIGQMRMKFWKDALDRTFAGNPPEQPVTEELAK
;
A
#
# COMPACT_ATOMS: atom_id res chain seq x y z
N MET A 1 -22.70 -5.87 29.99
CA MET A 1 -23.47 -6.13 28.76
C MET A 1 -22.91 -5.25 27.66
N ALA A 2 -22.01 -5.78 26.81
CA ALA A 2 -21.53 -5.04 25.65
C ALA A 2 -21.00 -6.04 24.60
N ALA A 3 -21.78 -6.22 23.54
CA ALA A 3 -21.35 -6.75 22.26
C ALA A 3 -22.36 -6.25 21.19
N PRO A 4 -22.01 -6.15 19.89
CA PRO A 4 -20.73 -6.53 19.28
C PRO A 4 -20.12 -5.50 18.29
N MET A 5 -18.80 -5.63 18.10
CA MET A 5 -18.04 -5.16 16.92
C MET A 5 -18.56 -5.84 15.64
N ARG A 6 -19.57 -5.29 14.96
CA ARG A 6 -20.00 -5.75 13.62
C ARG A 6 -20.68 -4.64 12.81
N ILE A 7 -19.96 -3.56 12.44
CA ILE A 7 -20.53 -2.55 11.52
C ILE A 7 -19.64 -2.27 10.30
N TRP A 8 -18.39 -2.71 10.25
CA TRP A 8 -17.51 -2.41 9.10
C TRP A 8 -17.43 -3.55 8.07
N TYR A 9 -18.58 -4.12 7.67
CA TYR A 9 -18.63 -5.16 6.62
C TYR A 9 -19.30 -4.73 5.30
N ASN A 10 -19.98 -3.56 5.23
CA ASN A 10 -20.79 -3.22 4.05
C ASN A 10 -20.33 -1.99 3.24
N SER A 11 -19.08 -1.55 3.40
CA SER A 11 -18.55 -0.37 2.68
C SER A 11 -17.62 -0.69 1.51
N ALA A 12 -17.59 -1.93 1.03
CA ALA A 12 -16.81 -2.34 -0.16
C ALA A 12 -17.61 -2.26 -1.48
N GLU A 13 -18.94 -2.29 -1.41
CA GLU A 13 -19.82 -2.27 -2.59
C GLU A 13 -19.87 -0.91 -3.32
N PHE A 14 -19.61 0.19 -2.62
CA PHE A 14 -19.75 1.53 -3.20
C PHE A 14 -18.54 1.98 -4.04
N PHE A 15 -17.36 1.42 -3.77
CA PHE A 15 -16.10 1.89 -4.38
C PHE A 15 -15.91 1.36 -5.82
N VAL A 16 -16.48 0.20 -6.13
CA VAL A 16 -16.33 -0.45 -7.44
C VAL A 16 -17.08 0.28 -8.57
N LYS A 17 -18.15 1.01 -8.27
CA LYS A 17 -19.02 1.63 -9.30
C LYS A 17 -18.51 2.94 -9.89
N SER A 18 -17.43 3.51 -9.37
CA SER A 18 -16.99 4.87 -9.77
C SER A 18 -15.79 4.91 -10.74
N ALA A 19 -15.23 3.76 -11.12
CA ALA A 19 -13.96 3.66 -11.84
C ALA A 19 -14.07 3.57 -13.38
N LEU A 20 -14.97 4.35 -14.01
CA LEU A 20 -15.04 4.40 -15.48
C LEU A 20 -15.25 5.83 -16.01
N LYS A 21 -14.13 6.52 -16.28
CA LYS A 21 -13.91 7.66 -17.20
C LYS A 21 -12.43 8.08 -17.02
N LEU A 22 -11.52 7.69 -17.92
CA LEU A 22 -10.98 8.49 -19.05
C LEU A 22 -10.53 9.90 -18.57
N ASP A 23 -9.31 10.39 -18.77
CA ASP A 23 -8.50 10.37 -19.99
C ASP A 23 -7.05 10.85 -19.73
N ILE A 24 -6.22 10.70 -20.76
CA ILE A 24 -4.76 10.62 -20.81
C ILE A 24 -4.09 12.00 -20.96
N GLY A 25 -2.93 12.23 -20.33
CA GLY A 25 -2.16 13.48 -20.49
C GLY A 25 -0.69 13.37 -20.08
N LYS A 26 0.18 13.20 -21.09
CA LYS A 26 1.65 13.04 -21.02
C LYS A 26 2.33 14.30 -20.48
N PHE A 27 3.30 14.17 -19.56
CA PHE A 27 4.32 15.19 -19.34
C PHE A 27 5.60 14.59 -18.74
N THR A 28 6.69 14.60 -19.50
CA THR A 28 8.05 14.35 -19.01
C THR A 28 8.79 15.69 -18.91
N PRO A 29 9.68 15.85 -17.92
CA PRO A 29 10.78 16.78 -18.11
C PRO A 29 12.14 16.10 -17.88
N THR A 30 12.96 16.19 -18.91
CA THR A 30 14.42 16.04 -18.92
C THR A 30 15.10 17.18 -18.16
N VAL A 31 16.05 16.86 -17.27
CA VAL A 31 17.05 17.79 -16.67
C VAL A 31 18.38 17.03 -16.63
N VAL A 32 19.28 17.25 -17.58
CA VAL A 32 20.44 18.19 -17.59
C VAL A 32 21.56 17.83 -16.59
N SER A 33 22.70 17.50 -17.21
CA SER A 33 24.11 17.30 -16.84
C SER A 33 24.68 17.65 -15.45
N SER A 34 25.54 16.72 -15.00
CA SER A 34 26.49 16.65 -13.88
C SER A 34 27.42 17.85 -13.65
N PRO A 35 28.06 17.95 -12.47
CA PRO A 35 29.48 17.55 -12.41
C PRO A 35 29.99 16.85 -11.12
N SER A 36 30.97 15.98 -11.32
CA SER A 36 32.00 15.39 -10.44
C SER A 36 31.86 15.45 -8.91
N VAL A 37 31.61 14.29 -8.27
CA VAL A 37 31.91 14.06 -6.85
C VAL A 37 32.55 12.68 -6.63
N ILE A 38 33.73 12.72 -5.99
CA ILE A 38 34.42 11.71 -5.16
C ILE A 38 33.98 10.24 -5.36
N SER A 39 34.92 9.41 -5.84
CA SER A 39 34.77 7.96 -5.92
C SER A 39 34.70 7.34 -4.52
N TYR A 40 33.49 7.24 -3.98
CA TYR A 40 33.23 6.41 -2.80
C TYR A 40 33.28 4.94 -3.22
N ASN A 41 34.06 4.16 -2.49
CA ASN A 41 34.12 2.72 -2.64
C ASN A 41 32.73 2.14 -2.31
N LYS A 42 31.90 1.95 -3.35
CA LYS A 42 30.52 1.44 -3.25
C LYS A 42 30.60 -0.03 -2.89
N ARG A 43 30.78 -0.33 -1.59
CA ARG A 43 30.40 -1.63 -1.05
C ARG A 43 28.97 -1.86 -1.52
N ARG A 44 28.78 -2.79 -2.47
CA ARG A 44 27.45 -3.25 -2.85
C ARG A 44 26.89 -3.89 -1.58
N ILE A 45 26.12 -3.12 -0.82
CA ILE A 45 25.12 -3.70 0.06
C ILE A 45 24.30 -4.58 -0.88
N SER A 46 24.35 -5.90 -0.67
CA SER A 46 23.45 -6.81 -1.36
C SER A 46 22.05 -6.34 -1.01
N THR A 47 21.44 -5.57 -1.90
CA THR A 47 20.04 -5.21 -1.84
C THR A 47 19.33 -6.54 -2.00
N LYS A 48 18.98 -7.20 -0.88
CA LYS A 48 17.96 -8.25 -0.94
C LYS A 48 16.82 -7.62 -1.72
N ASN A 49 16.50 -8.20 -2.88
CA ASN A 49 15.34 -7.79 -3.66
C ASN A 49 14.16 -7.95 -2.70
N PHE A 50 13.63 -6.84 -2.19
CA PHE A 50 12.56 -6.88 -1.22
C PHE A 50 11.31 -7.25 -1.99
N ASP A 51 10.79 -8.45 -1.73
CA ASP A 51 9.56 -8.89 -2.38
C ASP A 51 8.38 -8.18 -1.72
N SER A 52 7.88 -7.15 -2.37
CA SER A 52 6.78 -6.30 -1.90
C SER A 52 5.50 -7.11 -1.64
N TYR A 53 5.29 -8.21 -2.36
CA TYR A 53 4.20 -9.15 -2.09
C TYR A 53 4.42 -9.96 -0.81
N GLN A 54 5.64 -10.41 -0.54
CA GLN A 54 5.96 -11.11 0.72
C GLN A 54 5.77 -10.19 1.93
N TYR A 55 6.08 -8.90 1.78
CA TYR A 55 5.75 -7.93 2.83
C TYR A 55 4.25 -7.88 3.09
N CYS A 56 3.42 -7.80 2.04
CA CYS A 56 1.97 -7.79 2.18
C CYS A 56 1.46 -9.04 2.90
N LEU A 57 1.97 -10.23 2.53
CA LEU A 57 1.65 -11.49 3.19
C LEU A 57 2.00 -11.48 4.68
N GLU A 58 3.23 -11.11 5.03
CA GLU A 58 3.70 -11.12 6.41
C GLU A 58 3.01 -10.05 7.26
N ALA A 59 2.66 -8.90 6.68
CA ALA A 59 1.88 -7.86 7.35
C ALA A 59 0.49 -8.39 7.75
N VAL A 60 -0.23 -9.02 6.81
CA VAL A 60 -1.55 -9.62 7.11
C VAL A 60 -1.40 -10.76 8.12
N ARG A 61 -0.40 -11.61 7.98
CA ARG A 61 -0.14 -12.70 8.93
C ARG A 61 0.07 -12.21 10.36
N LYS A 62 0.80 -11.11 10.52
CA LYS A 62 1.17 -10.55 11.84
C LYS A 62 0.04 -9.78 12.51
N TYR A 63 -0.72 -8.99 11.74
CA TYR A 63 -1.70 -8.05 12.28
C TYR A 63 -3.16 -8.46 12.06
N ASP A 64 -3.44 -9.36 11.12
CA ASP A 64 -4.79 -9.85 10.79
C ASP A 64 -4.78 -11.36 10.45
N TYR A 65 -4.43 -12.17 11.45
CA TYR A 65 -4.21 -13.61 11.31
C TYR A 65 -5.45 -14.39 10.85
N GLU A 66 -6.64 -14.03 11.33
CA GLU A 66 -7.90 -14.68 10.92
C GLU A 66 -8.16 -14.49 9.42
N ASN A 67 -7.99 -13.27 8.92
CA ASN A 67 -8.16 -13.01 7.50
C ASN A 67 -7.01 -13.58 6.67
N TYR A 68 -5.79 -13.70 7.21
CA TYR A 68 -4.71 -14.44 6.57
C TYR A 68 -5.16 -15.87 6.27
N LEU A 69 -5.66 -16.60 7.28
CA LEU A 69 -6.15 -17.96 7.11
C LEU A 69 -7.30 -18.06 6.11
N CYS A 70 -8.29 -17.16 6.18
CA CYS A 70 -9.40 -17.16 5.22
C CYS A 70 -8.94 -16.90 3.78
N THR A 71 -7.92 -16.05 3.59
CA THR A 71 -7.41 -15.69 2.26
C THR A 71 -6.63 -16.83 1.61
N LEU A 72 -6.02 -17.73 2.40
CA LEU A 72 -5.38 -18.95 1.87
C LEU A 72 -6.35 -19.87 1.13
N LEU A 73 -7.64 -19.82 1.48
CA LEU A 73 -8.69 -20.63 0.87
C LEU A 73 -9.20 -20.06 -0.47
N LEU A 74 -8.81 -18.84 -0.84
CA LEU A 74 -9.20 -18.25 -2.11
C LEU A 74 -8.46 -18.91 -3.29
N PRO A 75 -9.06 -18.92 -4.49
CA PRO A 75 -8.37 -19.40 -5.68
C PRO A 75 -7.19 -18.48 -6.04
N GLU A 76 -6.11 -19.06 -6.56
CA GLU A 76 -4.87 -18.34 -6.91
C GLU A 76 -5.06 -17.00 -7.66
N PRO A 77 -5.93 -16.87 -8.69
CA PRO A 77 -6.04 -15.61 -9.44
C PRO A 77 -6.46 -14.40 -8.59
N VAL A 78 -7.19 -14.60 -7.50
CA VAL A 78 -7.68 -13.49 -6.64
C VAL A 78 -6.94 -13.41 -5.31
N LYS A 79 -6.19 -14.46 -4.96
CA LYS A 79 -5.49 -14.58 -3.67
C LYS A 79 -4.47 -13.45 -3.48
N SER A 80 -3.67 -13.17 -4.51
CA SER A 80 -2.66 -12.11 -4.44
C SER A 80 -3.29 -10.74 -4.19
N ALA A 81 -4.27 -10.34 -5.02
CA ALA A 81 -4.97 -9.07 -4.86
C ALA A 81 -5.67 -8.96 -3.49
N ALA A 82 -6.26 -10.05 -3.00
CA ALA A 82 -6.88 -10.09 -1.67
C ALA A 82 -5.87 -9.83 -0.55
N PHE A 83 -4.67 -10.42 -0.62
CA PHE A 83 -3.61 -10.14 0.37
C PHE A 83 -3.14 -8.69 0.33
N VAL A 84 -2.96 -8.13 -0.86
CA VAL A 84 -2.50 -6.74 -1.03
C VAL A 84 -3.53 -5.74 -0.45
N ILE A 85 -4.82 -5.92 -0.76
CA ILE A 85 -5.89 -5.07 -0.21
C ILE A 85 -5.96 -5.19 1.31
N ARG A 86 -5.79 -6.39 1.85
CA ARG A 86 -5.77 -6.61 3.30
C ARG A 86 -4.53 -6.00 3.96
N ALA A 87 -3.37 -6.09 3.33
CA ALA A 87 -2.16 -5.44 3.80
C ALA A 87 -2.32 -3.93 3.85
N PHE A 88 -2.95 -3.32 2.84
CA PHE A 88 -3.32 -1.91 2.87
C PHE A 88 -4.23 -1.58 4.06
N ASN A 89 -5.28 -2.39 4.29
CA ASN A 89 -6.16 -2.18 5.45
C ASN A 89 -5.39 -2.24 6.79
N VAL A 90 -4.43 -3.16 6.91
CA VAL A 90 -3.54 -3.29 8.07
C VAL A 90 -2.68 -2.03 8.27
N GLU A 91 -2.10 -1.48 7.20
CA GLU A 91 -1.34 -0.23 7.25
C GLU A 91 -2.19 0.95 7.74
N ILE A 92 -3.41 1.09 7.21
CA ILE A 92 -4.33 2.17 7.62
C ILE A 92 -4.77 1.99 9.08
N ALA A 93 -5.07 0.77 9.51
CA ALA A 93 -5.48 0.50 10.88
C ALA A 93 -4.38 0.87 11.89
N GLN A 94 -3.13 0.52 11.59
CA GLN A 94 -1.98 0.81 12.44
C GLN A 94 -1.70 2.31 12.63
N VAL A 95 -2.15 3.18 11.71
CA VAL A 95 -1.98 4.63 11.87
C VAL A 95 -2.62 5.14 13.16
N ARG A 96 -3.78 4.59 13.55
CA ARG A 96 -4.48 4.98 14.79
C ARG A 96 -3.76 4.50 16.04
N ASP A 97 -3.18 3.31 16.00
CA ASP A 97 -2.52 2.71 17.18
C ASP A 97 -1.09 3.25 17.38
N SER A 98 -0.46 3.72 16.31
CA SER A 98 0.94 4.18 16.33
C SER A 98 1.11 5.66 16.68
N VAL A 99 0.02 6.44 16.78
CA VAL A 99 0.10 7.89 16.95
C VAL A 99 -0.83 8.38 18.05
N SER A 100 -0.25 8.97 19.10
CA SER A 100 -1.02 9.60 20.19
C SER A 100 -1.55 11.00 19.86
N ALA A 101 -0.88 11.72 18.93
CA ALA A 101 -1.21 13.09 18.58
C ALA A 101 -2.06 13.18 17.30
N SER A 102 -3.26 13.78 17.41
CA SER A 102 -4.24 13.84 16.30
C SER A 102 -3.69 14.42 15.00
N ASN A 103 -2.83 15.44 15.07
CA ASN A 103 -2.21 16.09 13.91
C ASN A 103 -1.31 15.14 13.10
N ILE A 104 -0.50 14.31 13.76
CA ILE A 104 0.40 13.35 13.10
C ILE A 104 -0.44 12.23 12.44
N GLY A 105 -1.53 11.81 13.09
CA GLY A 105 -2.45 10.81 12.53
C GLY A 105 -3.08 11.32 11.23
N GLN A 106 -3.56 12.57 11.23
CA GLN A 106 -4.09 13.21 10.02
C GLN A 106 -3.07 13.29 8.88
N MET A 107 -1.81 13.61 9.19
CA MET A 107 -0.73 13.66 8.19
C MET A 107 -0.47 12.28 7.57
N ARG A 108 -0.44 11.22 8.37
CA ARG A 108 -0.27 9.84 7.87
C ARG A 108 -1.47 9.38 7.04
N MET A 109 -2.69 9.70 7.46
CA MET A 109 -3.89 9.41 6.69
C MET A 109 -3.90 10.15 5.35
N LYS A 110 -3.48 11.42 5.35
CA LYS A 110 -3.31 12.21 4.12
C LYS A 110 -2.25 11.59 3.21
N PHE A 111 -1.11 11.17 3.76
CA PHE A 111 -0.08 10.46 3.01
C PHE A 111 -0.67 9.24 2.30
N TRP A 112 -1.42 8.39 3.01
CA TRP A 112 -2.00 7.18 2.41
C TRP A 112 -3.06 7.48 1.34
N LYS A 113 -3.84 8.55 1.51
CA LYS A 113 -4.75 9.03 0.48
C LYS A 113 -3.98 9.45 -0.78
N ASP A 114 -2.99 10.33 -0.61
CA ASP A 114 -2.17 10.83 -1.72
C ASP A 114 -1.38 9.69 -2.38
N ALA A 115 -0.91 8.71 -1.60
CA ALA A 115 -0.22 7.53 -2.07
C ALA A 115 -1.10 6.68 -2.98
N LEU A 116 -2.34 6.43 -2.56
CA LEU A 116 -3.32 5.67 -3.34
C LEU A 116 -3.69 6.40 -4.64
N ASP A 117 -3.93 7.72 -4.55
CA ASP A 117 -4.22 8.55 -5.72
C ASP A 117 -3.05 8.50 -6.73
N ARG A 118 -1.79 8.51 -6.25
CA ARG A 118 -0.59 8.37 -7.08
C ARG A 118 -0.39 6.97 -7.65
N THR A 119 -0.67 5.92 -6.88
CA THR A 119 -0.65 4.53 -7.35
C THR A 119 -1.59 4.34 -8.52
N PHE A 120 -2.84 4.80 -8.41
CA PHE A 120 -3.81 4.72 -9.50
C PHE A 120 -3.49 5.65 -10.67
N ALA A 121 -2.70 6.71 -10.45
CA ALA A 121 -2.12 7.53 -11.51
C ALA A 121 -0.87 6.91 -12.16
N GLY A 122 -0.46 5.69 -11.78
CA GLY A 122 0.69 4.97 -12.34
C GLY A 122 2.05 5.43 -11.81
N ASN A 123 2.08 6.22 -10.74
CA ASN A 123 3.31 6.65 -10.07
C ASN A 123 3.27 6.26 -8.58
N PRO A 124 3.22 4.95 -8.27
CA PRO A 124 3.14 4.50 -6.88
C PRO A 124 4.35 5.03 -6.09
N PRO A 125 4.15 5.53 -4.86
CA PRO A 125 5.27 5.82 -3.99
C PRO A 125 6.03 4.54 -3.66
N GLU A 126 7.27 4.69 -3.18
CA GLU A 126 8.14 3.59 -2.71
C GLU A 126 7.61 3.04 -1.38
N GLN A 127 6.45 2.38 -1.42
CA GLN A 127 5.92 1.56 -0.35
C GLN A 127 5.55 0.19 -0.94
N PRO A 128 5.86 -0.91 -0.26
CA PRO A 128 5.64 -2.25 -0.79
C PRO A 128 4.17 -2.51 -1.13
N VAL A 129 3.24 -2.00 -0.32
CA VAL A 129 1.80 -2.15 -0.57
C VAL A 129 1.36 -1.38 -1.83
N THR A 130 1.87 -0.17 -2.04
CA THR A 130 1.50 0.64 -3.21
C THR A 130 2.12 0.14 -4.50
N GLU A 131 3.29 -0.48 -4.43
CA GLU A 131 3.92 -1.18 -5.56
C GLU A 131 3.11 -2.39 -6.00
N GLU A 132 2.63 -3.22 -5.06
CA GLU A 132 1.78 -4.37 -5.39
C GLU A 132 0.39 -3.96 -5.88
N LEU A 133 -0.17 -2.86 -5.35
CA LEU A 133 -1.45 -2.31 -5.82
C LEU A 133 -1.39 -1.77 -7.25
N ALA A 134 -0.21 -1.42 -7.75
CA ALA A 134 -0.02 -0.89 -9.10
C ALA A 134 0.06 -1.97 -10.19
N LYS A 135 0.17 -3.25 -9.80
CA LYS A 135 0.29 -4.39 -10.73
C LYS A 135 -1.07 -4.82 -11.26
#